data_AF-A0A661J6P7-F1
#
_entry.id   AF-A0A661J6P7-F1
#
_cell.length_a   1.000
_cell.length_b   1.000
_cell.length_c   1.000
_cell.angle_alpha   90.00
_cell.angle_beta   90.00
_cell.angle_gamma   90.00
#
_symmetry.space_group_name_H-M   'P 1'
#
loop_
_entity.id
_entity.type
_entity.pdbx_description
1 polymer ?
#
loop_
_entity_poly.entity_id
_entity_poly.type
_entity_poly.pdbx_seq_one_letter_code
_entity_poly.pdbx_strand_id
1 'polypeptide(L)'
;MIEKQFQQPAYKADKLPSPLRVKEMLIKEAVRRVVRQFVPVKSIILRPVKFGSDLTNKVAAMINAGNCRGAYEIVKPTVKNPQCKDINLLYNAGVALECMAWNEANDINTQVFYLNKSLEYYRRAAILAPTDQDIQRAMRDVSYELDTAFAAFKRQKKTKKLLQKFQTPTGY
;
A
#
# COMPACT_ATOMS: atom_id res chain seq x y z
N MET A 1 3.41 25.62 40.83
CA MET A 1 4.47 25.15 39.91
C MET A 1 4.72 23.69 40.28
N ILE A 2 4.41 22.73 39.41
CA ILE A 2 4.64 21.30 39.69
C ILE A 2 5.93 20.93 38.96
N GLU A 3 7.03 20.82 39.70
CA GLU A 3 8.29 20.30 39.16
C GLU A 3 8.14 18.80 38.92
N LYS A 4 8.04 18.41 37.64
CA LYS A 4 8.11 17.00 37.24
C LYS A 4 9.56 16.56 37.30
N GLN A 5 9.95 15.92 38.41
CA GLN A 5 11.23 15.23 38.49
C GLN A 5 11.22 14.02 37.56
N PHE A 6 12.14 14.00 36.60
CA PHE A 6 12.30 12.90 35.67
C PHE A 6 13.07 11.76 36.37
N GLN A 7 12.37 10.73 36.82
CA GLN A 7 13.02 9.49 37.25
C GLN A 7 13.35 8.65 36.01
N GLN A 8 14.65 8.42 35.80
CA GLN A 8 15.10 7.53 34.73
C GLN A 8 14.60 6.11 35.05
N PRO A 9 13.96 5.41 34.10
CA PRO A 9 13.46 4.06 34.34
C PRO A 9 14.62 3.12 34.69
N ALA A 10 14.54 2.47 35.85
CA ALA A 10 15.52 1.48 36.29
C ALA A 10 15.30 0.18 35.52
N TYR A 11 16.14 -0.08 34.52
CA TYR A 11 16.13 -1.35 33.79
C TYR A 11 16.85 -2.42 34.60
N LYS A 12 16.12 -3.42 35.09
CA LYS A 12 16.72 -4.61 35.71
C LYS A 12 17.51 -5.38 34.65
N ALA A 13 18.77 -5.73 34.93
CA ALA A 13 19.67 -6.40 33.98
C ALA A 13 19.08 -7.72 33.44
N ASP A 14 18.36 -8.43 34.28
CA ASP A 14 17.63 -9.67 34.05
C ASP A 14 16.38 -9.51 33.16
N LYS A 15 15.91 -8.27 32.94
CA LYS A 15 14.87 -7.93 31.96
C LYS A 15 15.44 -7.40 30.63
N LEU A 16 16.75 -7.16 30.55
CA LEU A 16 17.38 -6.75 29.31
C LEU A 16 17.59 -7.97 28.40
N PRO A 17 17.28 -7.87 27.10
CA PRO A 17 17.60 -8.94 26.16
C PRO A 17 19.11 -9.18 26.16
N SER A 18 19.50 -10.46 26.12
CA SER A 18 20.92 -10.84 26.04
C SER A 18 21.61 -10.18 24.84
N PRO A 19 22.93 -9.91 24.91
CA PRO A 19 23.68 -9.31 23.80
C PRO A 19 23.52 -10.09 22.48
N LEU A 20 23.40 -11.42 22.59
CA LEU A 20 23.12 -12.33 21.48
C LEU A 20 21.74 -12.05 20.85
N ARG A 21 20.70 -11.91 21.68
CA ARG A 21 19.34 -11.58 21.23
C ARG A 21 19.27 -10.19 20.61
N VAL A 22 20.01 -9.22 21.14
CA VAL A 22 20.12 -7.87 20.54
C VAL A 22 20.79 -7.93 19.17
N LYS A 23 21.91 -8.67 19.03
CA LYS A 23 22.57 -8.89 17.73
C LYS A 23 21.63 -9.56 16.73
N GLU A 24 20.90 -10.58 17.15
CA GLU A 24 19.95 -11.28 16.29
C GLU A 24 18.81 -10.35 15.82
N MET A 25 18.27 -9.52 16.71
CA MET A 25 17.26 -8.51 16.34
C MET A 25 17.81 -7.48 15.37
N LEU A 26 19.04 -6.99 15.58
CA LEU A 26 19.72 -6.05 14.68
C LEU A 26 19.97 -6.67 13.30
N ILE A 27 20.43 -7.92 13.24
CA ILE A 27 20.62 -8.64 11.97
C ILE A 27 19.28 -8.83 11.27
N LYS A 28 18.24 -9.26 11.97
CA LYS A 28 16.88 -9.42 11.39
C LYS A 28 16.35 -8.09 10.85
N GLU A 29 16.51 -6.98 11.58
CA GLU A 29 16.12 -5.65 11.10
C GLU A 29 16.94 -5.20 9.90
N ALA A 30 18.26 -5.40 9.91
CA ALA A 30 19.13 -5.04 8.79
C ALA A 30 18.77 -5.84 7.52
N VAL A 31 18.60 -7.16 7.64
CA VAL A 31 18.13 -8.03 6.56
C VAL A 31 16.75 -7.59 6.09
N ARG A 32 15.82 -7.33 7.01
CA ARG A 32 14.46 -6.86 6.67
C ARG A 32 14.50 -5.53 5.92
N ARG A 33 15.36 -4.59 6.33
CA ARG A 33 15.57 -3.31 5.63
C ARG A 33 16.11 -3.53 4.23
N VAL A 34 17.12 -4.38 4.06
CA VAL A 34 17.69 -4.71 2.75
C VAL A 34 16.63 -5.35 1.86
N VAL A 35 15.91 -6.37 2.35
CA VAL A 35 14.84 -7.05 1.61
C VAL A 35 13.74 -6.06 1.21
N ARG A 36 13.33 -5.14 2.09
CA ARG A 36 12.34 -4.09 1.79
C ARG A 36 12.79 -3.11 0.68
N GLN A 37 14.08 -3.00 0.41
CA GLN A 37 14.58 -2.19 -0.71
C GLN A 37 14.39 -2.88 -2.07
N PHE A 38 14.17 -4.20 -2.06
CA PHE A 38 14.07 -5.03 -3.25
C PHE A 38 12.73 -5.72 -3.41
N VAL A 39 11.96 -5.94 -2.35
CA VAL A 39 10.65 -6.60 -2.39
C VAL A 39 9.63 -5.61 -1.84
N PRO A 40 8.63 -5.18 -2.65
CA PRO A 40 7.54 -4.37 -2.12
C PRO A 40 6.84 -5.17 -1.02
N VAL A 41 6.71 -4.58 0.16
CA VAL A 41 5.97 -5.20 1.27
C VAL A 41 4.53 -5.32 0.81
N LYS A 42 4.03 -6.55 0.65
CA LYS A 42 2.59 -6.78 0.46
C LYS A 42 1.89 -6.47 1.77
N SER A 43 1.50 -5.23 2.02
CA SER A 43 0.47 -4.92 2.99
C SER A 43 -0.88 -5.14 2.32
N ILE A 44 -1.54 -6.27 2.63
CA ILE A 44 -2.95 -6.42 2.29
C ILE A 44 -3.70 -5.51 3.28
N ILE A 45 -3.91 -4.25 2.91
CA ILE A 45 -4.75 -3.35 3.70
C ILE A 45 -6.20 -3.64 3.30
N LEU A 46 -6.91 -4.37 4.15
CA LEU A 46 -8.36 -4.51 4.02
C LEU A 46 -9.00 -3.17 4.39
N ARG A 47 -9.47 -2.43 3.38
CA ARG A 47 -10.14 -1.13 3.59
C ARG A 47 -11.62 -1.32 3.85
N PRO A 48 -12.23 -0.53 4.75
CA PRO A 48 -13.66 -0.54 4.94
C PRO A 48 -14.35 -0.03 3.68
N VAL A 49 -15.36 -0.73 3.16
CA VAL A 49 -16.20 -0.25 2.06
C VAL A 49 -17.18 0.82 2.55
N LYS A 50 -17.55 1.76 1.68
CA LYS A 50 -18.55 2.79 1.97
C LYS A 50 -19.91 2.36 1.43
N PHE A 51 -20.98 2.78 2.09
CA PHE A 51 -22.37 2.47 1.72
C PHE A 51 -23.14 3.76 1.42
N GLY A 52 -24.24 3.66 0.66
CA GLY A 52 -25.03 4.82 0.25
C GLY A 52 -26.10 4.43 -0.75
N SER A 53 -25.90 4.76 -2.03
CA SER A 53 -26.85 4.44 -3.10
C SER A 53 -26.97 2.93 -3.35
N ASP A 54 -28.02 2.50 -4.07
CA ASP A 54 -28.20 1.10 -4.47
C ASP A 54 -26.98 0.54 -5.21
N LEU A 55 -26.42 1.34 -6.12
CA LEU A 55 -25.22 0.97 -6.86
C LEU A 55 -24.01 0.87 -5.92
N THR A 56 -23.83 1.82 -5.01
CA THR A 56 -22.77 1.81 -4.00
C THR A 56 -22.85 0.56 -3.13
N ASN A 57 -24.04 0.21 -2.65
CA ASN A 57 -24.28 -0.94 -1.78
C ASN A 57 -24.00 -2.26 -2.51
N LYS A 58 -24.41 -2.37 -3.77
CA LYS A 58 -24.11 -3.53 -4.63
C LYS A 58 -22.61 -3.70 -4.84
N VAL A 59 -21.89 -2.61 -5.12
CA VAL A 59 -20.43 -2.63 -5.27
C VAL A 59 -19.75 -3.03 -3.96
N ALA A 60 -20.18 -2.47 -2.83
CA ALA A 60 -19.65 -2.80 -1.51
C ALA A 60 -19.84 -4.30 -1.18
N ALA A 61 -21.01 -4.86 -1.49
CA ALA A 61 -21.28 -6.29 -1.32
C ALA A 61 -20.37 -7.17 -2.21
N MET A 62 -20.11 -6.77 -3.45
CA MET A 62 -19.19 -7.49 -4.35
C MET A 62 -17.75 -7.45 -3.85
N ILE A 63 -17.28 -6.31 -3.34
CA ILE A 63 -15.95 -6.18 -2.73
C ILE A 63 -15.83 -7.08 -1.51
N ASN A 64 -16.82 -7.04 -0.61
CA ASN A 64 -16.82 -7.89 0.59
C ASN A 64 -16.89 -9.39 0.26
N ALA A 65 -17.52 -9.76 -0.86
CA ALA A 65 -17.53 -11.13 -1.37
C ALA A 65 -16.24 -11.53 -2.12
N GLY A 66 -15.25 -10.63 -2.22
CA GLY A 66 -14.00 -10.86 -2.95
C GLY A 66 -14.09 -10.73 -4.48
N ASN A 67 -15.25 -10.37 -5.02
CA ASN A 67 -15.46 -10.15 -6.46
C ASN A 67 -15.06 -8.72 -6.87
N CYS A 68 -13.76 -8.43 -6.77
CA CYS A 68 -13.23 -7.08 -6.98
C CYS A 68 -13.29 -6.64 -8.45
N ARG A 69 -13.03 -7.55 -9.39
CA ARG A 69 -13.23 -7.28 -10.82
C ARG A 69 -14.67 -6.97 -11.18
N GLY A 70 -15.63 -7.76 -10.69
CA GLY A 70 -17.05 -7.51 -10.92
C GLY A 70 -17.51 -6.19 -10.32
N ALA A 71 -17.05 -5.89 -9.10
CA ALA A 71 -17.30 -4.61 -8.44
C ALA A 71 -16.81 -3.44 -9.30
N TYR A 72 -15.57 -3.50 -9.81
CA TYR A 72 -15.01 -2.43 -10.63
C TYR A 72 -15.70 -2.29 -11.99
N GLU A 73 -15.96 -3.37 -12.72
CA GLU A 73 -16.56 -3.29 -14.06
C GLU A 73 -17.97 -2.68 -14.05
N ILE A 74 -18.75 -2.89 -12.98
CA ILE A 74 -20.08 -2.29 -12.84
C ILE A 74 -20.01 -0.78 -12.55
N VAL A 75 -19.07 -0.34 -11.71
CA VAL A 75 -18.95 1.08 -11.34
C VAL A 75 -18.19 1.90 -12.39
N LYS A 76 -17.30 1.26 -13.16
CA LYS A 76 -16.39 1.87 -14.13
C LYS A 76 -17.05 2.85 -15.11
N PRO A 77 -18.22 2.59 -15.72
CA PRO A 77 -18.89 3.56 -16.61
C PRO A 77 -19.20 4.87 -15.88
N THR A 78 -19.65 4.77 -14.63
CA THR A 78 -20.02 5.90 -13.79
C THR A 78 -18.80 6.66 -13.31
N VAL A 79 -17.80 5.98 -12.73
CA VAL A 79 -16.64 6.66 -12.15
C VAL A 79 -15.64 7.15 -13.20
N LYS A 80 -15.61 6.59 -14.41
CA LYS A 80 -14.78 7.13 -15.51
C LYS A 80 -15.27 8.50 -16.00
N ASN A 81 -16.54 8.84 -15.80
CA ASN A 81 -17.02 10.18 -16.09
C ASN A 81 -16.33 11.18 -15.16
N PRO A 82 -15.61 12.19 -15.68
CA PRO A 82 -14.96 13.22 -14.84
C PRO A 82 -15.95 13.97 -13.94
N GLN A 83 -17.22 14.06 -14.36
CA GLN A 83 -18.29 14.75 -13.64
C GLN A 83 -18.93 13.90 -12.53
N CYS A 84 -18.49 12.65 -12.32
CA CYS A 84 -18.99 11.83 -11.22
C CYS A 84 -18.66 12.50 -9.88
N LYS A 85 -19.71 12.80 -9.10
CA LYS A 85 -19.64 13.40 -7.76
C LYS A 85 -20.04 12.43 -6.64
N ASP A 86 -20.32 11.17 -6.97
CA ASP A 86 -20.63 10.16 -5.95
C ASP A 86 -19.34 9.74 -5.24
N ILE A 87 -19.14 10.31 -4.05
CA ILE A 87 -17.95 10.14 -3.22
C ILE A 87 -17.78 8.67 -2.83
N ASN A 88 -18.86 7.98 -2.51
CA ASN A 88 -18.82 6.59 -2.06
C ASN A 88 -18.52 5.64 -3.22
N LEU A 89 -19.06 5.89 -4.42
CA LEU A 89 -18.70 5.13 -5.63
C LEU A 89 -17.25 5.36 -6.03
N LEU A 90 -16.76 6.59 -5.98
CA LEU A 90 -15.35 6.90 -6.27
C LEU A 90 -14.44 6.17 -5.27
N TYR A 91 -14.75 6.22 -3.99
CA TYR A 91 -14.00 5.51 -2.97
C TYR A 91 -14.03 3.98 -3.19
N ASN A 92 -15.20 3.38 -3.37
CA ASN A 92 -15.34 1.94 -3.58
C ASN A 92 -14.69 1.47 -4.89
N ALA A 93 -14.65 2.30 -5.94
CA ALA A 93 -13.89 2.00 -7.15
C ALA A 93 -12.38 1.92 -6.87
N GLY A 94 -11.87 2.81 -6.01
CA GLY A 94 -10.50 2.75 -5.50
C GLY A 94 -10.22 1.46 -4.74
N VAL A 95 -11.13 1.05 -3.84
CA VAL A 95 -11.01 -0.19 -3.06
C VAL A 95 -11.03 -1.42 -3.96
N ALA A 96 -11.93 -1.46 -4.95
CA ALA A 96 -12.02 -2.57 -5.90
C ALA A 96 -10.71 -2.74 -6.70
N LEU A 97 -10.13 -1.64 -7.19
CA LEU A 97 -8.86 -1.67 -7.91
C LEU A 97 -7.67 -2.06 -7.04
N GLU A 98 -7.64 -1.59 -5.80
CA GLU A 98 -6.63 -1.99 -4.83
C GLU A 98 -6.71 -3.50 -4.54
N CYS A 99 -7.93 -4.02 -4.35
CA CYS A 99 -8.14 -5.46 -4.22
C CYS A 99 -7.63 -6.23 -5.45
N MET A 100 -7.91 -5.76 -6.67
CA MET A 100 -7.34 -6.37 -7.90
C MET A 100 -5.81 -6.30 -7.93
N ALA A 101 -5.21 -5.20 -7.46
CA ALA A 101 -3.77 -5.04 -7.37
C ALA A 101 -3.11 -6.10 -6.47
N TRP A 102 -3.76 -6.51 -5.40
CA TRP A 102 -3.20 -7.47 -4.45
C TRP A 102 -3.58 -8.92 -4.74
N ASN A 103 -4.76 -9.16 -5.32
CA ASN A 103 -5.31 -10.50 -5.49
C ASN A 103 -5.24 -11.02 -6.94
N GLU A 104 -5.23 -10.15 -7.96
CA GLU A 104 -5.31 -10.55 -9.37
C GLU A 104 -4.04 -10.21 -10.18
N ALA A 105 -3.24 -9.24 -9.73
CA ALA A 105 -2.03 -8.86 -10.46
C ALA A 105 -0.93 -9.92 -10.37
N ASN A 106 -0.53 -10.46 -11.52
CA ASN A 106 0.55 -11.45 -11.65
C ASN A 106 1.94 -10.83 -11.81
N ASP A 107 2.01 -9.55 -12.14
CA ASP A 107 3.25 -8.82 -12.33
C ASP A 107 3.18 -7.40 -11.74
N ILE A 108 4.35 -6.84 -11.45
CA ILE A 108 4.49 -5.53 -10.80
C ILE A 108 3.92 -4.40 -11.66
N ASN A 109 4.00 -4.47 -12.99
CA ASN A 109 3.48 -3.40 -13.84
C ASN A 109 1.95 -3.35 -13.79
N THR A 110 1.31 -4.52 -13.84
CA THR A 110 -0.15 -4.64 -13.68
C THR A 110 -0.58 -4.18 -12.28
N GLN A 111 0.16 -4.56 -11.24
CA GLN A 111 -0.09 -4.10 -9.88
C GLN A 111 -0.01 -2.58 -9.76
N VAL A 112 1.07 -1.98 -10.27
CA VAL A 112 1.27 -0.52 -10.27
C VAL A 112 0.20 0.19 -11.10
N PHE A 113 -0.24 -0.40 -12.22
CA PHE A 113 -1.34 0.14 -13.01
C PHE A 113 -2.64 0.24 -12.19
N TYR A 114 -3.01 -0.84 -11.49
CA TYR A 114 -4.19 -0.85 -10.64
C TYR A 114 -4.08 0.12 -9.46
N LEU A 115 -2.93 0.16 -8.77
CA LEU A 115 -2.71 1.10 -7.66
C LEU A 115 -2.76 2.57 -8.13
N ASN A 116 -2.21 2.90 -9.31
CA ASN A 116 -2.31 4.25 -9.87
C ASN A 116 -3.77 4.65 -10.14
N LYS A 117 -4.54 3.73 -10.72
CA LYS A 117 -5.97 3.97 -10.97
C LYS A 117 -6.76 4.08 -9.67
N SER A 118 -6.43 3.28 -8.67
CA SER A 118 -7.01 3.38 -7.33
C SER A 118 -6.75 4.76 -6.71
N LEU A 119 -5.51 5.24 -6.75
CA LEU A 119 -5.13 6.56 -6.26
C LEU A 119 -5.86 7.70 -6.98
N GLU A 120 -6.08 7.59 -8.29
CA GLU A 120 -6.84 8.57 -9.07
C GLU A 120 -8.25 8.75 -8.50
N TYR A 121 -8.95 7.64 -8.20
CA TYR A 121 -10.29 7.69 -7.64
C TYR A 121 -10.31 8.18 -6.18
N TYR A 122 -9.35 7.75 -5.36
CA TYR A 122 -9.24 8.27 -3.99
C TYR A 122 -8.97 9.77 -3.95
N ARG A 123 -8.12 10.29 -4.85
CA ARG A 123 -7.89 11.75 -4.95
C ARG A 123 -9.16 12.50 -5.31
N ARG A 124 -9.94 11.98 -6.26
CA ARG A 124 -11.23 12.59 -6.64
C ARG A 124 -12.23 12.57 -5.48
N ALA A 125 -12.32 11.45 -4.77
CA ALA A 125 -13.15 11.35 -3.58
C ALA A 125 -12.68 12.30 -2.45
N ALA A 126 -11.36 12.42 -2.25
CA ALA A 126 -10.74 13.29 -1.25
C ALA A 126 -10.98 14.78 -1.50
N ILE A 127 -11.04 15.20 -2.78
CA ILE A 127 -11.37 16.58 -3.16
C ILE A 127 -12.83 16.89 -2.80
N LEU A 128 -13.74 15.93 -2.98
CA LEU A 128 -15.17 16.10 -2.71
C LEU A 128 -15.50 15.99 -1.21
N ALA A 129 -14.76 15.16 -0.45
CA ALA A 129 -14.89 14.99 0.99
C ALA A 129 -13.54 15.18 1.70
N PRO A 130 -13.07 16.43 1.86
CA PRO A 130 -11.78 16.71 2.50
C PRO A 130 -11.74 16.33 3.98
N THR A 131 -12.90 16.26 4.64
CA THR A 131 -13.03 15.94 6.07
C THR A 131 -13.14 14.44 6.35
N ASP A 132 -13.36 13.59 5.33
CA ASP A 132 -13.45 12.13 5.53
C ASP A 132 -12.05 11.53 5.72
N GLN A 133 -11.75 11.18 6.97
CA GLN A 133 -10.44 10.67 7.35
C GLN A 133 -10.09 9.32 6.69
N ASP A 134 -11.07 8.49 6.36
CA ASP A 134 -10.83 7.19 5.73
C ASP A 134 -10.37 7.38 4.29
N ILE A 135 -11.00 8.31 3.58
CA ILE A 135 -10.62 8.66 2.20
C ILE A 135 -9.22 9.29 2.18
N GLN A 136 -8.94 10.21 3.10
CA GLN A 136 -7.62 10.83 3.22
C GLN A 136 -6.53 9.83 3.60
N ARG A 137 -6.84 8.86 4.47
CA ARG A 137 -5.92 7.78 4.82
C ARG A 137 -5.67 6.88 3.62
N ALA A 138 -6.72 6.44 2.92
CA ALA A 138 -6.59 5.61 1.73
C ALA A 138 -5.72 6.24 0.64
N MET A 139 -5.95 7.52 0.35
CA MET A 139 -5.12 8.27 -0.59
C MET A 139 -3.64 8.29 -0.17
N ARG A 140 -3.35 8.57 1.10
CA ARG A 140 -1.97 8.66 1.61
C ARG A 140 -1.26 7.31 1.58
N ASP A 141 -1.95 6.26 2.04
CA ASP A 141 -1.41 4.91 2.09
C ASP A 141 -1.05 4.41 0.68
N VAL A 142 -1.99 4.51 -0.28
CA VAL A 142 -1.73 4.08 -1.66
C VAL A 142 -0.66 4.92 -2.34
N SER A 143 -0.61 6.24 -2.06
CA SER A 143 0.47 7.09 -2.57
C SER A 143 1.83 6.62 -2.06
N TYR A 144 1.92 6.30 -0.76
CA TYR A 144 3.15 5.78 -0.16
C TYR A 144 3.54 4.40 -0.71
N GLU A 145 2.56 3.52 -0.93
CA GLU A 145 2.78 2.20 -1.55
C GLU A 145 3.29 2.32 -2.98
N LEU A 146 2.75 3.25 -3.77
CA LEU A 146 3.25 3.52 -5.13
C LEU A 146 4.67 4.07 -5.10
N ASP A 147 4.97 5.04 -4.23
CA ASP A 147 6.32 5.61 -4.12
C ASP A 147 7.35 4.55 -3.71
N THR A 148 6.99 3.68 -2.77
CA THR A 148 7.86 2.57 -2.35
C THR A 148 8.00 1.51 -3.44
N ALA A 149 6.93 1.15 -4.16
CA ALA A 149 6.98 0.23 -5.30
C ALA A 149 7.87 0.78 -6.43
N PHE A 150 7.73 2.07 -6.79
CA PHE A 150 8.57 2.71 -7.79
C PHE A 150 10.04 2.81 -7.35
N ALA A 151 10.29 3.13 -6.08
CA ALA A 151 11.65 3.19 -5.55
C ALA A 151 12.32 1.81 -5.57
N ALA A 152 11.61 0.75 -5.17
CA ALA A 152 12.09 -0.64 -5.24
C ALA A 152 12.37 -1.05 -6.69
N PHE A 153 11.47 -0.73 -7.62
CA PHE A 153 11.63 -1.06 -9.04
C PHE A 153 12.85 -0.37 -9.67
N LYS A 154 13.02 0.94 -9.43
CA LYS A 154 14.20 1.68 -9.92
C LYS A 154 15.50 1.04 -9.43
N ARG A 155 15.54 0.59 -8.17
CA ARG A 155 16.70 -0.09 -7.58
C ARG A 155 16.92 -1.46 -8.20
N GLN A 156 15.88 -2.30 -8.33
CA GLN A 156 15.98 -3.59 -9.03
C GLN A 156 16.53 -3.44 -10.46
N LYS A 157 15.99 -2.49 -11.23
CA LYS A 157 16.43 -2.22 -12.61
C LYS A 157 17.90 -1.77 -12.67
N LYS A 158 18.33 -0.94 -11.71
CA LYS A 158 19.73 -0.50 -11.58
C LYS A 158 20.64 -1.68 -11.24
N THR A 159 20.24 -2.54 -10.31
CA THR A 159 21.00 -3.75 -9.94
C THR A 159 21.09 -4.74 -11.10
N LYS A 160 20.00 -4.99 -11.84
CA LYS A 160 20.04 -5.85 -13.03
C LYS A 160 21.00 -5.32 -14.10
N LYS A 161 21.00 -4.01 -14.34
CA LYS A 161 21.95 -3.37 -15.26
C LYS A 161 23.40 -3.46 -14.76
N LEU A 162 23.65 -3.32 -13.46
CA LEU A 162 24.99 -3.51 -12.88
C LEU A 162 25.44 -4.96 -13.01
N LEU A 163 24.58 -5.93 -12.69
CA LEU A 163 24.88 -7.35 -12.85
C LEU A 163 25.23 -7.71 -14.30
N GLN A 164 24.51 -7.17 -15.29
CA GLN A 164 24.87 -7.35 -16.70
C GLN A 164 26.23 -6.75 -17.08
N LYS A 165 26.65 -5.66 -16.42
CA LYS A 165 27.98 -5.06 -16.62
C LYS A 165 29.11 -5.84 -15.93
N PHE A 166 28.80 -6.56 -14.87
CA PHE A 166 29.76 -7.37 -14.10
C PHE A 166 29.69 -8.87 -14.46
N GLN A 167 28.82 -9.27 -15.38
CA GLN A 167 28.94 -10.56 -16.05
C GLN A 167 30.23 -10.53 -16.88
N THR A 168 31.30 -11.07 -16.31
CA THR A 168 32.52 -11.38 -17.03
C THR A 168 32.17 -12.28 -18.23
N PRO A 169 32.80 -12.08 -19.41
CA PRO A 169 32.57 -12.97 -20.53
C PRO A 169 32.91 -14.40 -20.11
N THR A 170 31.90 -15.27 -20.12
CA THR A 170 32.09 -16.71 -19.93
C THR A 170 32.63 -17.28 -21.23
N GLY A 171 33.94 -17.17 -21.42
CA GLY A 171 34.63 -17.78 -22.55
C GLY A 171 36.06 -17.27 -22.70
N TYR A 172 37.02 -18.13 -22.36
CA TYR A 172 38.29 -18.23 -23.07
C TYR A 172 38.16 -19.33 -24.11
#